data_AF-A0A0C9N4L8-F1
#
_entry.id   AF-A0A0C9N4L8-F1
#
_cell.length_a   1.000
_cell.length_b   1.000
_cell.length_c   1.000
_cell.angle_alpha   90.00
_cell.angle_beta   90.00
_cell.angle_gamma   90.00
#
_symmetry.space_group_name_H-M   'P 1'
#
loop_
_entity.id
_entity.type
_entity.pdbx_description
1 polymer ?
#
loop_
_entity_poly.entity_id
_entity_poly.type
_entity_poly.pdbx_seq_one_letter_code
_entity_poly.pdbx_strand_id
1 'polypeptide(L)'
;MASADKEGQGIPLFVFIPIIVCVAGILVLLDIRQRQRQLQHAPIDNQPQAVEQQFVQDLDDQDDDDQDASDDNHGEGSSTAVRVKKVGKKRGEKLRKKEEKRRYREYMDQQRDLRRAQEEAEEEAYRRVKMEQSIQKTDEMEKRRKEKEKQAKAKAKEELKMQALQEKDAKKRQSQFSKYSDKLKKLVKERKLCDTHALAKSMGLSQEEVIDMLKQLCDQDGEFELCLWSGTDTFLFITRDDYEHFNQQFSSKGKISIHDATL
;
A
#
# COMPACT_ATOMS: atom_id res chain seq x y z
N MET A 1 38.17 -10.71 -23.32
CA MET A 1 36.70 -10.63 -23.47
C MET A 1 36.22 -9.61 -22.46
N ALA A 2 35.68 -8.50 -22.96
CA ALA A 2 35.45 -7.26 -22.23
C ALA A 2 34.24 -7.38 -21.29
N SER A 3 34.45 -7.08 -20.00
CA SER A 3 33.39 -6.80 -19.05
C SER A 3 33.25 -5.28 -18.98
N ALA A 4 32.04 -4.79 -19.27
CA ALA A 4 31.72 -3.37 -19.29
C ALA A 4 31.10 -2.98 -17.95
N ASP A 5 31.90 -2.37 -17.07
CA ASP A 5 31.41 -1.73 -15.86
C ASP A 5 30.81 -0.37 -16.22
N LYS A 6 29.48 -0.31 -16.22
CA LYS A 6 28.73 0.95 -16.28
C LYS A 6 28.60 1.48 -14.85
N GLU A 7 29.56 2.30 -14.43
CA GLU A 7 29.43 3.07 -13.20
C GLU A 7 28.27 4.08 -13.33
N GLY A 8 27.34 3.98 -12.39
CA GLY A 8 26.13 4.77 -12.35
C GLY A 8 26.40 6.22 -11.97
N GLN A 9 26.29 7.12 -12.95
CA GLN A 9 25.89 8.50 -12.70
C GLN A 9 24.44 8.53 -12.21
N GLY A 10 24.26 8.26 -10.91
CA GLY A 10 22.97 8.43 -10.24
C GLY A 10 22.61 9.91 -10.18
N ILE A 11 21.53 10.28 -10.86
CA ILE A 11 20.96 11.64 -10.76
C ILE A 11 20.67 11.91 -9.28
N PRO A 12 21.15 13.03 -8.71
CA PRO A 12 21.00 13.31 -7.29
C PRO A 12 19.53 13.33 -6.90
N LEU A 13 19.19 12.57 -5.85
CA LEU A 13 17.82 12.33 -5.38
C LEU A 13 17.04 13.62 -5.06
N PHE A 14 17.77 14.71 -4.78
CA PHE A 14 17.23 16.05 -4.53
C PHE A 14 16.43 16.63 -5.72
N VAL A 15 16.71 16.21 -6.95
CA VAL A 15 15.96 16.65 -8.15
C VAL A 15 14.53 16.08 -8.16
N PHE A 16 14.31 14.94 -7.50
CA PHE A 16 13.00 14.28 -7.49
C PHE A 16 12.08 14.79 -6.38
N ILE A 17 12.59 15.48 -5.36
CA ILE A 17 11.80 16.03 -4.26
C ILE A 17 10.64 16.92 -4.75
N PRO A 18 10.86 17.93 -5.62
CA PRO A 18 9.74 18.76 -6.11
C PRO A 18 8.75 17.97 -6.96
N ILE A 19 9.21 16.97 -7.73
CA ILE A 19 8.35 16.12 -8.56
C ILE A 19 7.45 15.26 -7.68
N ILE A 20 8.00 14.65 -6.63
CA ILE A 20 7.27 13.81 -5.67
C ILE A 20 6.21 14.64 -4.94
N VAL A 21 6.55 15.86 -4.51
CA VAL A 21 5.59 16.78 -3.86
C VAL A 21 4.45 17.15 -4.81
N CYS A 22 4.74 17.45 -6.08
CA CYS A 22 3.71 17.74 -7.09
C CYS A 22 2.78 16.53 -7.32
N VAL A 23 3.34 15.32 -7.46
CA VAL A 23 2.53 14.11 -7.67
C VAL A 23 1.66 13.80 -6.44
N ALA A 24 2.21 13.92 -5.23
CA ALA A 24 1.45 13.75 -3.99
C ALA A 24 0.30 14.76 -3.89
N GLY A 25 0.53 16.02 -4.26
CA GLY A 25 -0.50 17.07 -4.29
C GLY A 25 -1.64 16.74 -5.26
N ILE A 26 -1.33 16.24 -6.46
CA ILE A 26 -2.33 15.82 -7.45
C ILE A 26 -3.17 14.65 -6.92
N LEU A 27 -2.54 13.66 -6.28
CA LEU A 27 -3.24 12.51 -5.71
C LEU A 27 -4.21 12.92 -4.58
N VAL A 28 -3.80 13.84 -3.72
CA VAL A 28 -4.68 14.39 -2.67
C VAL A 28 -5.87 15.14 -3.28
N LEU A 29 -5.65 15.94 -4.32
CA LEU A 29 -6.73 16.65 -5.02
C LEU A 29 -7.70 15.68 -5.71
N LEU A 30 -7.20 14.57 -6.26
CA LEU A 30 -8.04 13.52 -6.85
C LEU A 30 -8.87 12.78 -5.79
N ASP A 31 -8.29 12.46 -4.63
CA ASP A 31 -9.03 11.80 -3.53
C ASP A 31 -10.15 12.69 -2.99
N ILE A 32 -9.89 13.99 -2.82
CA ILE A 32 -10.91 14.97 -2.42
C ILE A 32 -12.05 15.03 -3.45
N ARG A 33 -11.73 15.06 -4.75
CA ARG A 33 -12.75 15.05 -5.82
C ARG A 33 -13.54 13.75 -5.86
N GLN A 34 -12.90 12.61 -5.61
CA GLN A 34 -13.54 11.30 -5.62
C GLN A 34 -14.53 11.16 -4.45
N ARG A 35 -14.16 11.65 -3.26
CA ARG A 35 -15.06 11.72 -2.10
C ARG A 35 -16.28 12.61 -2.36
N GLN A 36 -16.10 13.76 -3.00
CA GLN A 36 -17.22 14.64 -3.36
C GLN A 36 -18.18 13.97 -4.36
N ARG A 37 -17.68 13.18 -5.32
CA ARG A 37 -18.55 12.42 -6.24
C ARG A 37 -19.33 11.31 -5.54
N GLN A 38 -18.74 10.62 -4.57
CA GLN A 38 -19.44 9.58 -3.82
C GLN A 38 -20.58 10.13 -2.95
N LEU A 39 -20.41 11.34 -2.40
CA LEU A 39 -21.48 12.03 -1.65
C LEU A 39 -22.67 12.47 -2.52
N GLN A 40 -22.48 12.65 -3.84
CA GLN A 40 -23.54 13.02 -4.77
C GLN A 40 -24.23 11.83 -5.47
N HIS A 41 -23.79 10.59 -5.20
CA HIS A 41 -24.33 9.37 -5.84
C HIS A 41 -24.79 8.32 -4.81
N ALA A 42 -25.21 8.74 -3.62
CA ALA A 42 -26.08 7.88 -2.80
C ALA A 42 -27.43 7.75 -3.54
N PRO A 43 -27.82 6.55 -4.02
CA PRO A 43 -29.07 6.38 -4.75
C PRO A 43 -30.24 6.59 -3.79
N ILE A 44 -31.13 7.50 -4.16
CA ILE A 44 -32.48 7.61 -3.62
C ILE A 44 -33.26 6.45 -4.24
N ASP A 45 -33.19 5.28 -3.63
CA ASP A 45 -34.06 4.15 -3.95
C ASP A 45 -34.74 3.70 -2.67
N ASN A 46 -36.01 4.08 -2.52
CA ASN A 46 -37.04 3.33 -1.80
C ASN A 46 -38.39 4.07 -1.85
N GLN A 47 -39.15 3.85 -2.92
CA GLN A 47 -40.61 3.70 -2.80
C GLN A 47 -41.23 3.16 -4.10
N PRO A 48 -41.58 1.86 -4.14
CA PRO A 48 -42.75 1.39 -4.86
C PRO A 48 -43.57 0.49 -3.95
N GLN A 49 -44.22 1.05 -2.92
CA GLN A 49 -45.20 0.32 -2.09
C GLN A 49 -46.59 0.97 -2.05
N ALA A 50 -46.79 2.11 -2.73
CA ALA A 50 -48.05 2.84 -2.66
C ALA A 50 -49.11 2.42 -3.70
N VAL A 51 -48.78 1.58 -4.68
CA VAL A 51 -49.70 1.29 -5.80
C VAL A 51 -50.49 -0.02 -5.60
N GLU A 52 -49.99 -0.97 -4.80
CA GLU A 52 -50.65 -2.28 -4.64
C GLU A 52 -51.81 -2.27 -3.62
N GLN A 53 -51.87 -1.30 -2.69
CA GLN A 53 -52.96 -1.20 -1.71
C GLN A 53 -54.26 -0.61 -2.27
N GLN A 54 -54.20 0.09 -3.40
CA GLN A 54 -55.38 0.79 -3.93
C GLN A 54 -56.29 -0.11 -4.79
N PHE A 55 -55.81 -1.27 -5.25
CA PHE A 55 -56.61 -2.17 -6.11
C PHE A 55 -57.41 -3.23 -5.35
N VAL A 56 -57.11 -3.46 -4.07
CA VAL A 56 -57.77 -4.48 -3.24
C VAL A 56 -58.96 -3.92 -2.46
N GLN A 57 -59.06 -2.59 -2.33
CA GLN A 57 -60.09 -1.93 -1.53
C GLN A 57 -61.41 -1.70 -2.30
N ASP A 58 -61.38 -1.67 -3.64
CA ASP A 58 -62.58 -1.47 -4.48
C ASP A 58 -63.45 -2.73 -4.72
N LEU A 59 -63.05 -3.91 -4.20
CA LEU A 59 -63.74 -5.19 -4.46
C LEU A 59 -64.48 -5.79 -3.25
N ASP A 60 -64.39 -5.19 -2.05
CA ASP A 60 -65.10 -5.67 -0.85
C ASP A 60 -66.21 -4.71 -0.35
N ASP A 61 -66.50 -3.60 -1.03
CA ASP A 61 -67.53 -2.59 -0.63
C ASP A 61 -68.86 -2.66 -1.43
N GLN A 62 -69.20 -3.81 -2.02
CA GLN A 62 -70.53 -4.05 -2.62
C GLN A 62 -71.05 -5.47 -2.33
N ASP A 63 -71.48 -5.73 -1.09
CA ASP A 63 -72.60 -6.64 -0.78
C ASP A 63 -72.87 -6.63 0.74
N ASP A 64 -73.48 -5.54 1.23
CA ASP A 64 -74.14 -5.54 2.56
C ASP A 64 -75.41 -4.68 2.45
N ASP A 65 -76.47 -5.27 1.93
CA ASP A 65 -77.83 -5.05 2.45
C ASP A 65 -78.75 -6.17 1.96
N ASP A 66 -78.95 -7.17 2.82
CA ASP A 66 -80.25 -7.78 3.06
C ASP A 66 -80.11 -8.78 4.21
N GLN A 67 -80.44 -8.30 5.40
CA GLN A 67 -80.84 -9.12 6.52
C GLN A 67 -82.06 -9.96 6.11
N ASP A 68 -81.95 -11.28 6.16
CA ASP A 68 -83.08 -12.08 6.60
C ASP A 68 -82.58 -13.22 7.49
N ALA A 69 -82.92 -13.07 8.77
CA ALA A 69 -82.76 -14.05 9.79
C ALA A 69 -83.85 -15.11 9.60
N SER A 70 -83.44 -16.32 9.23
CA SER A 70 -84.25 -17.49 9.54
C SER A 70 -83.33 -18.62 10.01
N ASP A 71 -83.31 -18.70 11.33
CA ASP A 71 -83.01 -19.85 12.14
C ASP A 71 -83.67 -21.12 11.57
N ASP A 72 -82.85 -22.14 11.33
CA ASP A 72 -83.28 -23.54 11.39
C ASP A 72 -82.03 -24.45 11.45
N ASN A 73 -81.58 -24.67 12.68
CA ASN A 73 -81.50 -25.99 13.29
C ASN A 73 -81.18 -27.22 12.38
N HIS A 74 -80.03 -27.84 12.65
CA HIS A 74 -79.78 -29.28 12.84
C HIS A 74 -78.52 -29.81 12.15
N GLY A 75 -77.68 -30.46 12.95
CA GLY A 75 -77.21 -31.81 12.60
C GLY A 75 -75.72 -31.97 12.40
N GLU A 76 -75.04 -32.30 13.49
CA GLU A 76 -73.91 -33.22 13.46
C GLU A 76 -74.25 -34.44 12.59
N GLY A 77 -73.37 -34.81 11.65
CA GLY A 77 -73.70 -35.87 10.72
C GLY A 77 -72.57 -36.23 9.76
N SER A 78 -71.63 -37.01 10.29
CA SER A 78 -70.78 -37.92 9.50
C SER A 78 -71.62 -38.77 8.52
N SER A 79 -70.99 -39.14 7.41
CA SER A 79 -71.33 -40.23 6.49
C SER A 79 -72.25 -39.93 5.29
N THR A 80 -71.62 -40.01 4.10
CA THR A 80 -72.10 -40.75 2.92
C THR A 80 -73.59 -40.71 2.58
N ALA A 81 -74.00 -39.73 1.77
CA ALA A 81 -74.97 -39.89 0.66
C ALA A 81 -75.31 -38.49 0.12
N VAL A 82 -74.74 -38.14 -1.04
CA VAL A 82 -75.07 -36.89 -1.74
C VAL A 82 -76.49 -37.02 -2.32
N ARG A 83 -77.50 -36.75 -1.50
CA ARG A 83 -78.87 -36.56 -1.97
C ARG A 83 -78.97 -35.14 -2.52
N VAL A 84 -78.82 -35.00 -3.84
CA VAL A 84 -78.91 -33.73 -4.56
C VAL A 84 -80.34 -33.20 -4.47
N LYS A 85 -80.64 -32.43 -3.42
CA LYS A 85 -81.83 -31.56 -3.41
C LYS A 85 -81.63 -30.51 -4.50
N LYS A 86 -82.63 -30.35 -5.38
CA LYS A 86 -82.63 -29.38 -6.47
C LYS A 86 -82.59 -27.96 -5.88
N VAL A 87 -81.39 -27.42 -5.73
CA VAL A 87 -81.19 -26.03 -5.28
C VAL A 87 -81.79 -25.11 -6.33
N GLY A 88 -82.69 -24.21 -5.94
CA GLY A 88 -83.28 -23.24 -6.85
C GLY A 88 -82.20 -22.41 -7.56
N LYS A 89 -82.46 -22.00 -8.80
CA LYS A 89 -81.50 -21.33 -9.71
C LYS A 89 -80.69 -20.20 -9.03
N LYS A 90 -81.35 -19.39 -8.18
CA LYS A 90 -80.71 -18.28 -7.42
C LYS A 90 -79.76 -18.75 -6.31
N ARG A 91 -80.07 -19.85 -5.61
CA ARG A 91 -79.25 -20.37 -4.49
C ARG A 91 -78.05 -21.19 -5.01
N GLY A 92 -78.16 -21.81 -6.19
CA GLY A 92 -77.04 -22.46 -6.86
C GLY A 92 -75.99 -21.48 -7.38
N GLU A 93 -76.43 -20.34 -7.93
CA GLU A 93 -75.54 -19.28 -8.40
C GLU A 93 -74.79 -18.60 -7.25
N LYS A 94 -75.47 -18.31 -6.13
CA LYS A 94 -74.82 -17.79 -4.90
C LYS A 94 -73.78 -18.76 -4.33
N LEU A 95 -74.04 -20.08 -4.35
CA LEU A 95 -73.06 -21.08 -3.90
C LEU A 95 -71.84 -21.15 -4.84
N ARG A 96 -72.05 -21.06 -6.16
CA ARG A 96 -70.95 -21.04 -7.14
C ARG A 96 -70.07 -19.80 -6.98
N LYS A 97 -70.66 -18.61 -6.80
CA LYS A 97 -69.94 -17.35 -6.53
C LYS A 97 -69.13 -17.43 -5.23
N LYS A 98 -69.68 -18.07 -4.18
CA LYS A 98 -68.97 -18.27 -2.90
C LYS A 98 -67.80 -19.26 -3.02
N GLU A 99 -67.96 -20.32 -3.81
CA GLU A 99 -66.89 -21.29 -4.08
C GLU A 99 -65.76 -20.67 -4.93
N GLU A 100 -66.11 -19.88 -5.94
CA GLU A 100 -65.15 -19.12 -6.74
C GLU A 100 -64.38 -18.10 -5.89
N LYS A 101 -65.05 -17.36 -4.98
CA LYS A 101 -64.39 -16.43 -4.03
C LYS A 101 -63.46 -17.18 -3.06
N ARG A 102 -63.82 -18.39 -2.62
CA ARG A 102 -62.96 -19.23 -1.75
C ARG A 102 -61.73 -19.73 -2.50
N ARG A 103 -61.89 -20.27 -3.72
CA ARG A 103 -60.77 -20.73 -4.55
C ARG A 103 -59.81 -19.60 -4.90
N TYR A 104 -60.34 -18.39 -5.15
CA TYR A 104 -59.51 -17.21 -5.39
C TYR A 104 -58.67 -16.83 -4.16
N ARG A 105 -59.27 -16.84 -2.96
CA ARG A 105 -58.53 -16.58 -1.71
C ARG A 105 -57.44 -17.63 -1.45
N GLU A 106 -57.77 -18.91 -1.60
CA GLU A 106 -56.80 -20.01 -1.45
C GLU A 106 -55.64 -19.90 -2.45
N TYR A 107 -55.91 -19.48 -3.69
CA TYR A 107 -54.88 -19.22 -4.69
C TYR A 107 -53.98 -18.03 -4.33
N MET A 108 -54.55 -16.93 -3.84
CA MET A 108 -53.76 -15.75 -3.42
C MET A 108 -52.91 -16.04 -2.19
N ASP A 109 -53.42 -16.82 -1.24
CA ASP A 109 -52.65 -17.24 -0.06
C ASP A 109 -51.49 -18.16 -0.44
N GLN A 110 -51.71 -19.10 -1.38
CA GLN A 110 -50.62 -19.92 -1.93
C GLN A 110 -49.56 -19.09 -2.64
N GLN A 111 -49.94 -18.04 -3.37
CA GLN A 111 -48.95 -17.13 -3.97
C GLN A 111 -48.14 -16.35 -2.93
N ARG A 112 -48.78 -15.92 -1.84
CA ARG A 112 -48.09 -15.22 -0.73
C ARG A 112 -47.13 -16.15 -0.01
N ASP A 113 -47.53 -17.39 0.25
CA ASP A 113 -46.68 -18.36 0.92
C ASP A 113 -45.50 -18.81 0.03
N LEU A 114 -45.70 -18.94 -1.28
CA LEU A 114 -44.62 -19.19 -2.23
C LEU A 114 -43.62 -18.03 -2.29
N ARG A 115 -44.10 -16.77 -2.27
CA ARG A 115 -43.22 -15.59 -2.22
C ARG A 115 -42.42 -15.55 -0.91
N ARG A 116 -43.09 -15.79 0.23
CA ARG A 116 -42.43 -15.81 1.54
C ARG A 116 -41.36 -16.91 1.62
N ALA A 117 -41.64 -18.10 1.09
CA ALA A 117 -40.68 -19.20 1.07
C ALA A 117 -39.46 -18.91 0.18
N GLN A 118 -39.65 -18.20 -0.94
CA GLN A 118 -38.55 -17.76 -1.79
C GLN A 118 -37.68 -16.70 -1.10
N GLU A 119 -38.30 -15.70 -0.47
CA GLU A 119 -37.60 -14.65 0.28
C GLU A 119 -36.80 -15.22 1.46
N GLU A 120 -37.36 -16.19 2.21
CA GLU A 120 -36.65 -16.87 3.31
C GLU A 120 -35.46 -17.69 2.81
N ALA A 121 -35.60 -18.40 1.69
CA ALA A 121 -34.50 -19.15 1.09
C ALA A 121 -33.36 -18.24 0.58
N GLU A 122 -33.71 -17.10 -0.01
CA GLU A 122 -32.72 -16.10 -0.46
C GLU A 122 -32.03 -15.41 0.73
N GLU A 123 -32.76 -15.10 1.80
CA GLU A 123 -32.18 -14.49 2.99
C GLU A 123 -31.22 -15.46 3.71
N GLU A 124 -31.58 -16.74 3.82
CA GLU A 124 -30.67 -17.76 4.37
C GLU A 124 -29.41 -17.93 3.52
N ALA A 125 -29.55 -17.97 2.19
CA ALA A 125 -28.41 -18.04 1.29
C ALA A 125 -27.50 -16.80 1.44
N TYR A 126 -28.09 -15.61 1.52
CA TYR A 126 -27.36 -14.37 1.73
C TYR A 126 -26.62 -14.36 3.08
N ARG A 127 -27.26 -14.82 4.16
CA ARG A 127 -26.63 -14.94 5.48
C ARG A 127 -25.45 -15.91 5.46
N ARG A 128 -25.58 -17.06 4.80
CA ARG A 128 -24.48 -18.05 4.68
C ARG A 128 -23.29 -17.47 3.89
N VAL A 129 -23.54 -16.84 2.75
CA VAL A 129 -22.49 -16.21 1.95
C VAL A 129 -21.80 -15.08 2.73
N LYS A 130 -22.56 -14.27 3.48
CA LYS A 130 -21.99 -13.18 4.28
C LYS A 130 -21.10 -13.69 5.43
N MET A 131 -21.47 -14.80 6.06
CA MET A 131 -20.64 -15.45 7.08
C MET A 131 -19.38 -16.09 6.49
N GLU A 132 -19.49 -16.74 5.34
CA GLU A 132 -18.32 -17.32 4.67
C GLU A 132 -17.34 -16.24 4.22
N GLN A 133 -17.85 -15.14 3.63
CA GLN A 133 -17.02 -14.01 3.23
C GLN A 133 -16.36 -13.30 4.42
N SER A 134 -17.01 -13.24 5.59
CA SER A 134 -16.38 -12.64 6.77
C SER A 134 -15.23 -13.50 7.30
N ILE A 135 -15.42 -14.83 7.35
CA ILE A 135 -14.38 -15.79 7.75
C ILE A 135 -13.20 -15.75 6.76
N GLN A 136 -13.46 -15.78 5.46
CA GLN A 136 -12.40 -15.71 4.44
C GLN A 136 -11.59 -14.41 4.54
N LYS A 137 -12.27 -13.27 4.76
CA LYS A 137 -11.61 -11.97 4.94
C LYS A 137 -10.76 -11.92 6.21
N THR A 138 -11.22 -12.50 7.32
CA THR A 138 -10.42 -12.54 8.55
C THR A 138 -9.18 -13.42 8.39
N ASP A 139 -9.32 -14.57 7.74
CA ASP A 139 -8.21 -15.50 7.50
C ASP A 139 -7.16 -14.92 6.55
N GLU A 140 -7.59 -14.24 5.49
CA GLU A 140 -6.69 -13.56 4.55
C GLU A 140 -5.94 -12.41 5.23
N MET A 141 -6.64 -11.62 6.05
CA MET A 141 -6.04 -10.53 6.84
C MET A 141 -5.02 -11.06 7.85
N GLU A 142 -5.31 -12.17 8.53
CA GLU A 142 -4.38 -12.78 9.49
C GLU A 142 -3.15 -13.38 8.79
N LYS A 143 -3.34 -14.08 7.66
CA LYS A 143 -2.22 -14.57 6.83
C LYS A 143 -1.33 -13.42 6.35
N ARG A 144 -1.93 -12.33 5.88
CA ARG A 144 -1.19 -11.15 5.43
C ARG A 144 -0.44 -10.47 6.58
N ARG A 145 -0.99 -10.43 7.79
CA ARG A 145 -0.30 -9.93 8.99
C ARG A 145 0.90 -10.80 9.34
N LYS A 146 0.72 -12.12 9.39
CA LYS A 146 1.78 -13.09 9.66
C LYS A 146 2.91 -13.03 8.63
N GLU A 147 2.58 -12.88 7.35
CA GLU A 147 3.58 -12.74 6.30
C GLU A 147 4.36 -11.43 6.42
N LYS A 148 3.67 -10.30 6.64
CA LYS A 148 4.33 -8.99 6.85
C LYS A 148 5.26 -9.01 8.06
N GLU A 149 4.86 -9.64 9.17
CA GLU A 149 5.70 -9.76 10.35
C GLU A 149 6.95 -10.61 10.08
N LYS A 150 6.79 -11.75 9.39
CA LYS A 150 7.94 -12.59 8.97
C LYS A 150 8.88 -11.83 8.04
N GLN A 151 8.35 -11.10 7.06
CA GLN A 151 9.16 -10.29 6.15
C GLN A 151 9.86 -9.14 6.89
N ALA A 152 9.19 -8.44 7.80
CA ALA A 152 9.78 -7.38 8.60
C ALA A 152 10.90 -7.92 9.51
N LYS A 153 10.68 -9.09 10.15
CA LYS A 153 11.70 -9.75 10.97
C LYS A 153 12.89 -10.23 10.17
N ALA A 154 12.67 -10.71 8.94
CA ALA A 154 13.75 -11.11 8.04
C ALA A 154 14.59 -9.90 7.61
N LYS A 155 13.94 -8.81 7.19
CA LYS A 155 14.61 -7.56 6.81
C LYS A 155 15.40 -6.95 7.96
N ALA A 156 14.80 -6.85 9.15
CA ALA A 156 15.49 -6.35 10.34
C ALA A 156 16.74 -7.19 10.71
N LYS A 157 16.66 -8.52 10.53
CA LYS A 157 17.81 -9.40 10.76
C LYS A 157 18.91 -9.20 9.71
N GLU A 158 18.56 -8.93 8.47
CA GLU A 158 19.50 -8.65 7.38
C GLU A 158 20.18 -7.29 7.57
N GLU A 159 19.41 -6.25 7.89
CA GLU A 159 19.92 -4.92 8.21
C GLU A 159 20.89 -4.95 9.39
N LEU A 160 20.55 -5.69 10.46
CA LEU A 160 21.44 -5.86 11.61
C LEU A 160 22.75 -6.57 11.24
N LYS A 161 22.70 -7.57 10.35
CA LYS A 161 23.91 -8.24 9.85
C LYS A 161 24.77 -7.29 9.00
N MET A 162 24.15 -6.47 8.15
CA MET A 162 24.85 -5.48 7.33
C MET A 162 25.52 -4.42 8.21
N GLN A 163 24.81 -3.89 9.21
CA GLN A 163 25.37 -2.93 10.17
C GLN A 163 26.53 -3.55 10.96
N ALA A 164 26.39 -4.79 11.42
CA ALA A 164 27.48 -5.48 12.13
C ALA A 164 28.71 -5.73 11.25
N LEU A 165 28.53 -5.94 9.94
CA LEU A 165 29.63 -6.08 8.99
C LEU A 165 30.32 -4.73 8.76
N GLN A 166 29.55 -3.66 8.56
CA GLN A 166 30.07 -2.29 8.43
C GLN A 166 30.84 -1.84 9.67
N GLU A 167 30.34 -2.12 10.87
CA GLU A 167 31.04 -1.78 12.11
C GLU A 167 32.37 -2.55 12.26
N LYS A 168 32.40 -3.84 11.88
CA LYS A 168 33.63 -4.63 11.87
C LYS A 168 34.65 -4.08 10.89
N ASP A 169 34.21 -3.69 9.70
CA ASP A 169 35.11 -3.14 8.68
C ASP A 169 35.60 -1.75 9.09
N ALA A 170 34.75 -0.91 9.69
CA ALA A 170 35.16 0.38 10.26
C ALA A 170 36.21 0.21 11.37
N LYS A 171 36.00 -0.74 12.31
CA LYS A 171 36.99 -1.05 13.36
C LYS A 171 38.30 -1.56 12.80
N LYS A 172 38.27 -2.42 11.77
CA LYS A 172 39.49 -2.89 11.09
C LYS A 172 40.23 -1.74 10.43
N ARG A 173 39.53 -0.87 9.69
CA ARG A 173 40.11 0.32 9.04
C ARG A 173 40.74 1.25 10.08
N GLN A 174 40.06 1.53 11.18
CA GLN A 174 40.60 2.38 12.25
C GLN A 174 41.85 1.76 12.90
N SER A 175 41.86 0.44 13.13
CA SER A 175 43.03 -0.26 13.66
C SER A 175 44.21 -0.25 12.68
N GLN A 176 43.97 -0.44 11.39
CA GLN A 176 44.99 -0.34 10.35
C GLN A 176 45.53 1.08 10.27
N PHE A 177 44.65 2.08 10.23
CA PHE A 177 45.02 3.49 10.22
C PHE A 177 45.95 3.83 11.40
N SER A 178 45.58 3.46 12.63
CA SER A 178 46.41 3.72 13.81
C SER A 178 47.79 3.05 13.75
N LYS A 179 47.95 1.92 13.04
CA LYS A 179 49.23 1.21 12.91
C LYS A 179 50.13 1.83 11.84
N TYR A 180 49.55 2.36 10.78
CA TYR A 180 50.28 2.76 9.57
C TYR A 180 50.33 4.28 9.37
N SER A 181 49.49 5.06 10.07
CA SER A 181 49.38 6.52 9.95
C SER A 181 50.72 7.21 10.15
N ASP A 182 51.47 6.87 11.20
CA ASP A 182 52.75 7.52 11.49
C ASP A 182 53.82 7.25 10.41
N LYS A 183 53.85 6.02 9.87
CA LYS A 183 54.77 5.65 8.80
C LYS A 183 54.38 6.35 7.50
N LEU A 184 53.09 6.42 7.20
CA LEU A 184 52.55 7.11 6.04
C LEU A 184 52.85 8.61 6.11
N LYS A 185 52.60 9.26 7.26
CA LYS A 185 52.93 10.67 7.50
C LYS A 185 54.41 10.97 7.20
N LYS A 186 55.33 10.14 7.68
CA LYS A 186 56.77 10.32 7.43
C LYS A 186 57.12 10.23 5.95
N LEU A 187 56.64 9.20 5.27
CA LEU A 187 56.91 8.99 3.84
C LEU A 187 56.35 10.12 2.97
N VAL A 188 55.16 10.60 3.29
CA VAL A 188 54.50 11.68 2.56
C VAL A 188 55.25 13.00 2.75
N LYS A 189 55.68 13.31 3.98
CA LYS A 189 56.49 14.50 4.28
C LYS A 189 57.86 14.48 3.59
N GLU A 190 58.49 13.32 3.47
CA GLU A 190 59.81 13.18 2.84
C GLU A 190 59.76 13.40 1.31
N ARG A 191 58.73 12.89 0.63
CA ARG A 191 58.67 12.92 -0.84
C ARG A 191 57.94 14.12 -1.41
N LYS A 192 57.11 14.82 -0.63
CA LYS A 192 56.16 15.89 -1.03
C LYS A 192 55.17 15.46 -2.13
N LEU A 193 55.64 14.99 -3.28
CA LEU A 193 54.86 14.35 -4.33
C LEU A 193 54.91 12.82 -4.19
N CYS A 194 53.75 12.19 -4.01
CA CYS A 194 53.62 10.76 -3.81
C CYS A 194 52.65 10.13 -4.81
N ASP A 195 53.10 9.07 -5.48
CA ASP A 195 52.21 8.16 -6.19
C ASP A 195 51.62 7.15 -5.20
N THR A 196 50.29 7.04 -5.17
CA THR A 196 49.54 6.12 -4.31
C THR A 196 49.90 4.65 -4.58
N HIS A 197 50.22 4.28 -5.82
CA HIS A 197 50.64 2.91 -6.13
C HIS A 197 52.04 2.61 -5.58
N ALA A 198 52.97 3.56 -5.69
CA ALA A 198 54.29 3.46 -5.09
C ALA A 198 54.23 3.42 -3.55
N LEU A 199 53.36 4.23 -2.93
CA LEU A 199 53.10 4.21 -1.50
C LEU A 199 52.53 2.86 -1.06
N ALA A 200 51.51 2.35 -1.75
CA ALA A 200 50.91 1.04 -1.49
C ALA A 200 51.94 -0.08 -1.53
N LYS A 201 52.80 -0.11 -2.55
CA LYS A 201 53.89 -1.08 -2.67
C LYS A 201 54.91 -0.98 -1.53
N SER A 202 55.23 0.24 -1.09
CA SER A 202 56.18 0.47 0.01
C SER A 202 55.65 0.04 1.39
N MET A 203 54.32 0.04 1.55
CA MET A 203 53.64 -0.31 2.80
C MET A 203 53.11 -1.74 2.80
N GLY A 204 53.04 -2.39 1.63
CA GLY A 204 52.47 -3.73 1.46
C GLY A 204 50.95 -3.75 1.61
N LEU A 205 50.28 -2.66 1.24
CA LEU A 205 48.83 -2.46 1.36
C LEU A 205 48.20 -2.33 -0.02
N SER A 206 46.86 -2.40 -0.09
CA SER A 206 46.16 -2.10 -1.34
C SER A 206 46.18 -0.59 -1.62
N GLN A 207 46.06 -0.22 -2.90
CA GLN A 207 46.00 1.19 -3.29
C GLN A 207 44.78 1.89 -2.66
N GLU A 208 43.64 1.20 -2.63
CA GLU A 208 42.41 1.70 -2.01
C GLU A 208 42.58 1.96 -0.50
N GLU A 209 43.25 1.04 0.22
CA GLU A 209 43.54 1.21 1.65
C GLU A 209 44.43 2.42 1.91
N VAL A 210 45.43 2.67 1.06
CA VAL A 210 46.30 3.86 1.19
C VAL A 210 45.53 5.14 0.90
N ILE A 211 44.68 5.15 -0.13
CA ILE A 211 43.84 6.32 -0.44
C ILE A 211 42.89 6.63 0.72
N ASP A 212 42.25 5.61 1.28
CA ASP A 212 41.34 5.77 2.42
C ASP A 212 42.07 6.28 3.66
N MET A 213 43.28 5.80 3.93
CA MET A 213 44.10 6.33 5.02
C MET A 213 44.57 7.77 4.76
N LEU A 214 44.96 8.12 3.53
CA LEU A 214 45.33 9.50 3.18
C LEU A 214 44.15 10.46 3.36
N LYS A 215 42.94 10.06 2.96
CA LYS A 215 41.72 10.83 3.21
C LYS A 215 41.47 11.01 4.72
N GLN A 216 41.57 9.94 5.51
CA GLN A 216 41.45 10.02 6.97
C GLN A 216 42.52 10.92 7.61
N LEU A 217 43.74 10.96 7.06
CA LEU A 217 44.79 11.88 7.50
C LEU A 217 44.43 13.34 7.20
N CYS A 218 43.92 13.63 6.00
CA CYS A 218 43.45 14.97 5.65
C CYS A 218 42.30 15.44 6.56
N ASP A 219 41.44 14.52 7.02
CA ASP A 219 40.32 14.85 7.92
C ASP A 219 40.76 15.06 9.38
N GLN A 220 41.79 14.35 9.86
CA GLN A 220 42.19 14.33 11.27
C GLN A 220 43.33 15.30 11.60
N ASP A 221 44.27 15.50 10.68
CA ASP A 221 45.47 16.30 10.91
C ASP A 221 45.41 17.62 10.13
N GLY A 222 45.40 18.74 10.85
CA GLY A 222 45.41 20.08 10.23
C GLY A 222 46.65 20.38 9.38
N GLU A 223 47.74 19.61 9.54
CA GLU A 223 48.92 19.72 8.67
C GLU A 223 48.65 19.21 7.24
N PHE A 224 47.66 18.34 7.06
CA PHE A 224 47.30 17.74 5.78
C PHE A 224 46.11 18.43 5.10
N GLU A 225 45.61 19.54 5.68
CA GLU A 225 44.46 20.30 5.17
C GLU A 225 44.71 20.86 3.77
N LEU A 226 45.94 21.30 3.47
CA LEU A 226 46.33 21.90 2.20
C LEU A 226 46.85 20.89 1.16
N CYS A 227 46.68 19.60 1.42
CA CYS A 227 47.10 18.57 0.46
C CYS A 227 46.21 18.54 -0.78
N LEU A 228 46.82 18.28 -1.93
CA LEU A 228 46.12 18.24 -3.20
C LEU A 228 46.13 16.83 -3.81
N TRP A 229 45.00 16.46 -4.38
CA TRP A 229 44.86 15.27 -5.20
C TRP A 229 44.94 15.64 -6.67
N SER A 230 45.89 15.05 -7.39
CA SER A 230 45.97 15.18 -8.85
C SER A 230 45.49 13.86 -9.46
N GLY A 231 44.27 13.87 -10.00
CA GLY A 231 43.64 12.67 -10.55
C GLY A 231 43.30 11.62 -9.48
N THR A 232 43.51 10.34 -9.83
CA THR A 232 43.16 9.19 -8.98
C THR A 232 44.37 8.58 -8.26
N ASP A 233 45.59 8.90 -8.69
CA ASP A 233 46.81 8.18 -8.31
C ASP A 233 47.88 9.05 -7.65
N THR A 234 47.81 10.38 -7.77
CA THR A 234 48.89 11.27 -7.34
C THR A 234 48.44 12.15 -6.18
N PHE A 235 49.22 12.11 -5.09
CA PHE A 235 49.01 12.88 -3.87
C PHE A 235 50.14 13.88 -3.66
N LEU A 236 49.81 15.15 -3.48
CA LEU A 236 50.77 16.22 -3.24
C LEU A 236 50.57 16.80 -1.83
N PHE A 237 51.60 16.65 -1.00
CA PHE A 237 51.68 17.25 0.31
C PHE A 237 52.22 18.67 0.19
N ILE A 238 51.42 19.64 0.63
CA ILE A 238 51.78 21.06 0.63
C ILE A 238 51.56 21.61 2.03
N THR A 239 52.57 22.28 2.57
CA THR A 239 52.46 22.99 3.85
C THR A 239 52.09 24.45 3.63
N ARG A 240 51.68 25.13 4.71
CA ARG A 240 51.41 26.57 4.67
C ARG A 240 52.65 27.39 4.28
N ASP A 241 53.83 26.95 4.74
CA ASP A 241 55.11 27.58 4.42
C ASP A 241 55.43 27.46 2.92
N ASP A 242 55.13 26.30 2.31
CA ASP A 242 55.28 26.11 0.86
C ASP A 242 54.38 27.08 0.07
N TYR A 243 53.14 27.30 0.53
CA TYR A 243 52.22 28.29 -0.05
C TYR A 243 52.70 29.73 0.12
N GLU A 244 53.24 30.09 1.28
CA GLU A 244 53.78 31.43 1.54
C GLU A 244 55.00 31.71 0.67
N HIS A 245 55.90 30.73 0.53
CA HIS A 245 57.06 30.81 -0.36
C HIS A 245 56.61 30.94 -1.83
N PHE A 246 55.64 30.14 -2.27
CA PHE A 246 55.08 30.25 -3.62
C PHE A 246 54.43 31.62 -3.86
N ASN A 247 53.69 32.15 -2.88
CA ASN A 247 53.05 33.45 -2.98
C ASN A 247 54.07 34.61 -3.03
N GLN A 248 55.17 34.52 -2.25
CA GLN A 248 56.28 35.49 -2.32
C GLN A 248 56.99 35.43 -3.67
N GLN A 249 57.24 34.24 -4.22
CA GLN A 249 57.79 34.08 -5.56
C GLN A 249 56.86 34.63 -6.64
N PHE A 250 55.54 34.43 -6.49
CA PHE A 250 54.55 34.93 -7.43
C PHE A 250 54.47 36.46 -7.39
N SER A 251 54.45 37.03 -6.20
CA SER A 251 54.40 38.48 -5.99
C SER A 251 55.66 39.20 -6.52
N SER A 252 56.82 38.56 -6.41
CA SER A 252 58.09 39.15 -6.85
C SER A 252 58.33 39.04 -8.35
N LYS A 253 57.95 37.92 -8.99
CA LYS A 253 58.20 37.67 -10.42
C LYS A 253 57.00 38.01 -11.31
N GLY A 254 55.79 38.14 -10.77
CA GLY A 254 54.55 38.43 -11.50
C GLY A 254 54.05 37.31 -12.43
N LYS A 255 54.94 36.40 -12.85
CA LYS A 255 54.66 35.17 -13.60
C LYS A 255 55.64 34.09 -13.15
N ILE A 256 55.14 32.91 -12.81
CA ILE A 256 55.96 31.72 -12.53
C ILE A 256 55.83 30.76 -13.71
N SER A 257 56.94 30.46 -14.36
CA SER A 257 57.02 29.35 -15.32
C SER A 257 57.01 28.04 -14.54
N ILE A 258 56.33 27.01 -15.06
CA ILE A 258 56.24 25.67 -14.43
C ILE A 258 57.65 25.09 -14.18
N HIS A 259 58.65 25.50 -14.98
CA HIS A 259 60.04 25.07 -14.84
C HIS A 259 60.81 25.78 -13.72
N ASP A 260 60.37 26.96 -13.30
CA ASP A 260 61.02 27.74 -12.22
C ASP A 260 60.39 27.49 -10.84
N ALA A 261 59.22 26.84 -10.81
CA ALA A 261 58.53 26.45 -9.59
C ALA A 261 59.22 25.22 -8.98
N THR A 262 60.23 25.46 -8.15
CA THR A 262 60.85 24.43 -7.31
C THR A 262 60.21 24.47 -5.93
N LEU A 263 59.59 23.35 -5.54
CA LEU A 263 58.98 23.09 -4.23
C LEU A 263 59.96 22.39 -3.28
#